data_AF-A0A368GRH5-F1
#
_entry.id   AF-A0A368GRH5-F1
#
_cell.length_a   1.000
_cell.length_b   1.000
_cell.length_c   1.000
_cell.angle_alpha   90.00
_cell.angle_beta   90.00
_cell.angle_gamma   90.00
#
_symmetry.space_group_name_H-M   'P 1'
#
loop_
_entity.id
_entity.type
_entity.pdbx_description
1 polymer ?
#
loop_
_entity_poly.entity_id
_entity_poly.type
_entity_poly.pdbx_seq_one_letter_code
_entity_poly.pdbx_strand_id
1 'polypeptide(L)' 'MFRAVLAALLLQRTVVGVLNGVSLSPRETRSLVKLSSSFPHLQGEAVCGGVFIAPNAVLTAAHCVLDNDL' A
#
# COMPACT_ATOMS: atom_id res chain seq x y z
N MET A 1 7.79 -4.77 31.01
CA MET A 1 7.78 -5.16 29.58
C MET A 1 6.46 -4.82 28.89
N PHE A 2 5.30 -5.19 29.45
CA PHE A 2 3.97 -4.85 28.89
C PHE A 2 3.70 -3.35 28.65
N ARG A 3 4.14 -2.45 29.54
CA ARG A 3 3.91 -0.99 29.38
C ARG A 3 4.63 -0.38 28.17
N ALA A 4 5.82 -0.89 27.84
CA ALA A 4 6.59 -0.42 26.69
C ALA A 4 5.98 -0.89 25.36
N VAL A 5 5.46 -2.13 25.33
CA VAL A 5 4.74 -2.68 24.17
C VAL A 5 3.44 -1.93 23.92
N LEU A 6 2.67 -1.62 24.98
CA LEU A 6 1.44 -0.81 24.86
C LEU A 6 1.73 0.60 24.36
N ALA A 7 2.78 1.25 24.86
CA ALA A 7 3.20 2.56 24.38
C ALA A 7 3.65 2.53 22.91
N ALA A 8 4.39 1.51 22.49
CA ALA A 8 4.80 1.33 21.09
C ALA A 8 3.61 1.10 20.14
N LEU A 9 2.61 0.30 20.55
CA LEU A 9 1.36 0.11 19.82
C LEU A 9 0.53 1.39 19.71
N LEU A 10 0.50 2.20 20.77
CA LEU A 10 -0.20 3.50 20.78
C LEU A 10 0.55 4.60 19.99
N LEU A 11 1.85 4.42 19.73
CA LEU A 11 2.72 5.34 18.98
C LEU A 11 2.91 4.97 17.50
N GLN A 12 2.31 3.86 17.02
CA GLN A 12 2.30 3.54 15.60
C GLN A 12 1.41 4.53 14.85
N ARG A 13 1.94 5.72 14.50
CA ARG A 13 1.45 6.47 13.36
C ARG A 13 1.58 5.55 12.17
N THR A 14 0.49 4.93 11.74
CA THR A 14 0.43 4.37 10.39
C THR A 14 0.76 5.53 9.47
N VAL A 15 1.92 5.48 8.80
CA VAL A 15 2.28 6.50 7.81
C VAL A 15 1.32 6.28 6.64
N VAL A 16 0.30 7.12 6.54
CA VAL A 16 -0.76 6.95 5.54
C VAL A 16 -0.49 7.88 4.37
N GLY A 17 0.35 7.37 3.46
CA GLY A 17 0.73 7.95 2.17
C GLY A 17 1.69 9.14 2.24
N VAL A 18 2.52 9.26 1.22
CA VAL A 18 3.52 10.34 1.07
C VAL A 18 3.25 11.05 -0.26
N LEU A 19 3.07 12.37 -0.23
CA LEU A 19 2.98 13.22 -1.43
C LEU A 19 4.12 14.25 -1.37
N ASN A 20 4.88 14.37 -2.45
CA ASN A 20 6.04 15.29 -2.55
C ASN A 20 7.09 15.12 -1.43
N GLY A 21 7.25 13.90 -0.90
CA GLY A 21 8.20 13.61 0.18
C GLY A 21 7.71 13.98 1.59
N VAL A 22 6.46 14.43 1.74
CA VAL A 22 5.83 14.74 3.04
C VAL A 22 4.83 13.65 3.39
N SER A 23 4.86 13.21 4.65
CA SER A 23 3.86 12.29 5.20
C SER A 23 2.53 13.01 5.38
N LEU A 24 1.48 12.46 4.80
CA LEU A 24 0.15 13.05 4.83
C LEU A 24 -0.78 12.33 5.80
N SER A 25 -1.91 12.97 6.07
CA SER A 25 -2.96 12.36 6.87
C SER A 25 -3.74 11.32 6.05
N PRO A 26 -4.37 10.33 6.70
CA PRO A 26 -5.19 9.32 6.03
C PRO A 26 -6.35 9.87 5.19
N ARG A 27 -6.78 11.11 5.45
CA ARG A 27 -7.88 11.74 4.70
C ARG A 27 -7.42 12.22 3.33
N GLU A 28 -6.20 12.73 3.24
CA GLU A 28 -5.61 13.26 2.00
C GLU A 28 -5.22 12.14 1.04
N THR A 29 -4.93 10.96 1.59
CA THR A 29 -4.48 9.77 0.86
C THR A 29 -5.54 8.69 0.78
N ARG A 30 -6.81 9.02 1.08
CA ARG A 30 -7.93 8.08 1.17
C ARG A 30 -8.09 7.20 -0.09
N SER A 31 -7.81 7.74 -1.26
CA SER A 31 -7.93 7.00 -2.51
C SER A 31 -6.70 6.14 -2.83
N LEU A 32 -5.57 6.34 -2.14
CA LEU A 32 -4.34 5.56 -2.36
C LEU A 32 -4.47 4.18 -1.73
N VAL A 33 -3.98 3.16 -2.44
CA VAL A 33 -3.94 1.78 -1.94
C VAL A 33 -2.58 1.14 -2.19
N LYS A 34 -2.19 0.23 -1.30
CA LYS A 34 -1.13 -0.74 -1.53
C LYS A 34 -1.73 -1.94 -2.27
N LEU A 35 -1.09 -2.36 -3.35
CA LEU A 35 -1.38 -3.60 -4.04
C LEU A 35 -0.24 -4.57 -3.79
N SER A 36 -0.57 -5.79 -3.38
CA SER A 36 0.38 -6.90 -3.40
C SER A 36 -0.11 -7.99 -4.33
N SER A 37 0.65 -8.23 -5.39
CA SER A 37 0.40 -9.28 -6.37
C SER A 37 1.42 -10.39 -6.19
N SER A 38 0.97 -11.63 -6.33
CA SER A 38 1.83 -12.81 -6.35
C SER A 38 1.81 -13.40 -7.75
N PHE A 39 2.99 -13.55 -8.34
CA PHE A 39 3.17 -14.09 -9.68
C PHE A 39 3.81 -15.47 -9.55
N PRO A 40 3.19 -16.57 -10.00
CA PRO A 40 3.72 -17.92 -9.77
C PRO A 40 5.11 -18.18 -10.38
N HIS A 41 5.46 -17.51 -11.48
CA HIS A 41 6.75 -17.66 -12.15
C HIS A 41 7.86 -16.84 -11.51
N LEU A 42 7.51 -15.74 -10.86
CA LEU A 42 8.44 -14.95 -10.06
C LEU A 42 8.40 -15.51 -8.63
N GLN A 43 9.51 -15.98 -8.10
CA GLN A 43 9.57 -16.44 -6.69
C GLN A 43 9.44 -15.24 -5.72
N GLY A 44 8.31 -14.53 -5.72
CA GLY A 44 8.10 -13.30 -4.95
C GLY A 44 6.73 -12.63 -5.13
N GLU A 45 6.51 -11.63 -4.28
CA GLU A 45 5.36 -10.71 -4.31
C GLU A 45 5.82 -9.37 -4.89
N ALA A 46 5.07 -8.81 -5.84
CA ALA A 46 5.28 -7.43 -6.27
C ALA A 46 4.44 -6.50 -5.39
N VAL A 47 5.10 -5.48 -4.85
CA VAL A 47 4.43 -4.43 -4.07
C VAL A 47 4.33 -3.17 -4.94
N CYS A 48 3.10 -2.76 -5.21
CA CYS A 48 2.76 -1.61 -6.03
C CYS A 48 1.79 -0.66 -5.33
N GLY A 49 1.57 0.50 -5.95
CA GLY A 49 0.51 1.44 -5.60
C GLY A 49 -0.70 1.36 -6.53
N GLY A 50 -1.80 1.98 -6.12
CA GLY A 50 -2.99 2.20 -6.94
C GLY A 50 -3.88 3.31 -6.39
N VAL A 51 -4.91 3.67 -7.15
CA VAL A 51 -5.92 4.67 -6.78
C VAL A 51 -7.33 4.14 -7.00
N PHE A 52 -8.22 4.28 -6.00
CA PHE A 52 -9.65 4.10 -6.20
C PHE A 52 -10.21 5.17 -7.15
N ILE A 53 -10.76 4.73 -8.28
CA ILE A 53 -11.46 5.59 -9.27
C ILE A 53 -12.98 5.41 -9.22
N ALA A 54 -13.45 4.34 -8.58
CA ALA A 54 -14.85 4.06 -8.27
C ALA A 54 -14.91 3.18 -7.00
N PRO A 55 -16.10 2.96 -6.39
CA PRO A 55 -16.23 2.20 -5.13
C PRO A 55 -15.62 0.79 -5.15
N ASN A 56 -15.50 0.18 -6.33
CA ASN A 56 -14.99 -1.18 -6.53
C ASN A 56 -13.94 -1.27 -7.65
N ALA A 57 -13.34 -0.14 -8.06
CA ALA A 57 -12.36 -0.10 -9.13
C ALA A 57 -11.09 0.65 -8.71
N VAL A 58 -9.94 -0.01 -8.87
CA VAL A 58 -8.61 0.55 -8.62
C VAL A 58 -7.87 0.67 -9.95
N LEU A 59 -7.35 1.87 -10.22
CA LEU A 59 -6.41 2.13 -11.31
C LEU A 59 -4.98 1.85 -10.84
N THR A 60 -4.22 1.09 -11.62
CA THR A 60 -2.79 0.76 -11.38
C THR A 60 -2.05 0.49 -12.69
N ALA A 61 -0.75 0.23 -12.63
CA ALA A 61 0.05 -0.14 -13.78
C ALA A 61 -0.17 -1.60 -14.18
N ALA A 62 -0.15 -1.89 -15.49
CA ALA A 62 -0.38 -3.24 -16.01
C ALA A 62 0.60 -4.28 -15.44
N HIS A 63 1.90 -3.97 -15.37
CA HIS A 63 2.94 -4.85 -14.82
C HIS A 63 2.79 -5.12 -13.31
N CYS A 64 1.93 -4.39 -12.61
CA CYS A 64 1.64 -4.69 -11.20
C CYS A 64 0.63 -5.84 -11.04
N VAL A 65 -0.09 -6.22 -12.09
CA VAL A 65 -1.15 -7.24 -12.02
C VAL A 65 -1.07 -8.30 -13.12
N LEU A 66 -0.24 -8.08 -14.15
CA LEU A 66 0.01 -9.03 -15.22
C LEU A 66 1.46 -9.52 -15.13
N ASP A 67 1.62 -10.83 -15.29
CA ASP A 67 2.92 -11.45 -15.49
C ASP A 67 3.33 -11.25 -16.95
N ASN A 68 4.52 -10.68 -17.20
CA ASN A 68 4.99 -10.35 -18.55
C ASN A 68 5.73 -11.52 -19.23
N ASP A 69 5.86 -12.68 -18.57
CA ASP A 69 6.44 -13.90 -19.13
C ASP A 69 5.41 -14.76 -19.91
N LEU A 70 4.43 -14.12 -20.57
CA LEU A 70 3.52 -14.74 -21.54
C LEU A 70 3.92 -14.45 -22.99
#